data_AF-G5IZK9-F1
#
_entry.id   AF-G5IZK9-F1
#
_cell.length_a   1.000
_cell.length_b   1.000
_cell.length_c   1.000
_cell.angle_alpha   90.00
_cell.angle_beta   90.00
_cell.angle_gamma   90.00
#
_symmetry.space_group_name_H-M   'P 1'
#
loop_
_entity.id
_entity.type
_entity.pdbx_description
1 polymer ?
#
loop_
_entity_poly.entity_id
_entity_poly.type
_entity_poly.pdbx_seq_one_letter_code
_entity_poly.pdbx_strand_id
1 'polypeptide(L)'
;MPEPFRFSSGHLAHTVADLIGVCHQSPQEVISYLKSGDFEKWLAYIGETEISKKVEELRKILFIEEEQLKQFIQVLQPPETSATET
;
A
#
# COMPACT_ATOMS: atom_id res chain seq x y z
N MET A 1 17.15 5.79 -9.53
CA MET A 1 15.96 6.06 -8.69
C MET A 1 14.81 5.32 -9.32
N PRO A 2 13.99 4.59 -8.53
CA PRO A 2 12.78 4.00 -9.05
C PRO A 2 11.80 5.09 -9.52
N GLU A 3 11.04 4.80 -10.57
CA GLU A 3 9.92 5.62 -11.01
C GLU A 3 8.79 5.68 -9.95
N PRO A 4 8.16 6.86 -9.74
CA PRO A 4 7.01 6.98 -8.87
C PRO A 4 5.80 6.20 -9.37
N PHE A 5 4.96 5.75 -8.44
CA PHE A 5 3.62 5.29 -8.77
C PHE A 5 2.77 6.46 -9.22
N ARG A 6 2.19 6.36 -10.41
CA ARG A 6 1.33 7.40 -10.98
C ARG A 6 -0.13 7.02 -10.82
N PHE A 7 -0.87 7.84 -10.09
CA PHE A 7 -2.32 7.72 -9.96
C PHE A 7 -3.04 8.39 -11.14
N SER A 8 -4.27 7.95 -11.43
CA SER A 8 -5.10 8.57 -12.46
C SER A 8 -5.51 9.99 -12.08
N SER A 9 -5.60 10.27 -10.77
CA SER A 9 -5.79 11.60 -10.20
C SER A 9 -4.62 12.55 -10.45
N GLY A 10 -3.47 12.06 -10.94
CA GLY A 10 -2.25 12.85 -11.16
C GLY A 10 -1.32 12.91 -9.94
N HIS A 11 -1.72 12.30 -8.81
CA HIS A 11 -0.82 12.14 -7.67
C HIS A 11 0.35 11.21 -8.01
N LEU A 12 1.51 11.50 -7.42
CA LEU A 12 2.72 10.71 -7.56
C LEU A 12 3.15 10.22 -6.18
N ALA A 13 3.26 8.90 -6.00
CA ALA A 13 3.88 8.34 -4.81
C ALA A 13 5.33 7.93 -5.12
N HIS A 14 6.29 8.57 -4.45
CA HIS A 14 7.71 8.21 -4.55
C HIS A 14 8.10 7.19 -3.49
N THR A 15 7.36 7.15 -2.38
CA THR A 15 7.65 6.32 -1.20
C THR A 15 6.38 5.67 -0.67
N VAL A 16 6.55 4.69 0.22
CA VAL A 16 5.42 4.09 0.96
C VAL A 16 4.67 5.14 1.78
N ALA A 17 5.36 6.13 2.34
CA ALA A 17 4.73 7.22 3.07
C ALA A 17 3.83 8.09 2.18
N ASP A 18 4.26 8.40 0.95
CA ASP A 18 3.41 9.09 -0.03
C ASP A 18 2.16 8.26 -0.36
N LEU A 19 2.33 6.94 -0.55
CA LEU A 19 1.23 6.02 -0.83
C LEU A 19 0.19 6.01 0.31
N ILE A 20 0.63 6.02 1.57
CA ILE A 20 -0.26 6.16 2.73
C ILE A 20 -1.02 7.50 2.66
N GLY A 21 -0.36 8.60 2.27
CA GLY A 21 -1.01 9.88 2.05
C GLY A 21 -2.16 9.78 1.03
N VAL A 22 -1.92 9.12 -0.10
CA VAL A 22 -2.93 8.92 -1.16
C VAL A 22 -4.08 8.01 -0.67
N CYS A 23 -3.82 7.03 0.20
CA CYS A 23 -4.88 6.21 0.81
C CYS A 23 -5.94 7.04 1.54
N HIS A 24 -5.52 8.15 2.17
CA HIS A 24 -6.44 9.06 2.87
C HIS A 24 -7.12 10.06 1.92
N GLN A 25 -6.44 10.47 0.85
CA GLN A 25 -6.98 11.45 -0.11
C GLN A 25 -7.93 10.83 -1.14
N SER A 26 -7.65 9.61 -1.58
CA SER A 26 -8.37 8.96 -2.70
C SER A 26 -8.52 7.45 -2.46
N PRO A 27 -9.30 7.05 -1.43
CA PRO A 27 -9.44 5.65 -1.02
C PRO A 27 -9.97 4.74 -2.12
N GLN A 28 -10.94 5.20 -2.90
CA GLN A 28 -11.55 4.43 -4.00
C GLN A 28 -10.57 4.15 -5.14
N GLU A 29 -9.72 5.12 -5.45
CA GLU A 29 -8.67 4.95 -6.46
C GLU A 29 -7.63 3.93 -6.01
N VAL A 30 -7.17 4.02 -4.76
CA VAL A 30 -6.25 3.07 -4.16
C VAL A 30 -6.82 1.65 -4.19
N ILE A 31 -8.08 1.46 -3.81
CA ILE A 31 -8.72 0.13 -3.85
C ILE A 31 -8.72 -0.45 -5.28
N SER A 32 -8.93 0.39 -6.29
CA SER A 32 -8.88 -0.03 -7.70
C SER A 32 -7.51 -0.56 -8.11
N TYR A 33 -6.44 0.17 -7.76
CA TYR A 33 -5.05 -0.25 -8.02
C TYR A 33 -4.63 -1.47 -7.18
N LEU A 34 -5.14 -1.57 -5.96
CA LEU A 34 -4.92 -2.72 -5.09
C LEU A 34 -5.55 -3.98 -5.69
N LYS A 35 -6.80 -3.91 -6.16
CA LYS A 35 -7.48 -5.04 -6.83
C LYS A 35 -6.74 -5.46 -8.12
N SER A 36 -6.17 -4.50 -8.84
CA SER A 36 -5.41 -4.72 -10.08
C SER A 36 -4.04 -5.37 -9.85
N GLY A 37 -3.50 -5.32 -8.62
CA GLY A 37 -2.19 -5.87 -8.30
C GLY A 37 -1.03 -5.03 -8.84
N ASP A 38 -1.22 -3.71 -8.95
CA ASP A 38 -0.15 -2.80 -9.39
C ASP A 38 0.79 -2.43 -8.23
N PHE A 39 0.27 -2.36 -7.01
CA PHE A 39 1.09 -2.03 -5.84
C PHE A 39 2.13 -3.09 -5.51
N GLU A 40 1.80 -4.39 -5.60
CA GLU A 40 2.76 -5.47 -5.34
C GLU A 40 3.99 -5.37 -6.28
N LYS A 41 3.77 -5.03 -7.56
CA LYS A 41 4.85 -4.84 -8.55
C LYS A 41 5.69 -3.60 -8.23
N TRP A 42 5.03 -2.48 -7.95
CA TRP A 42 5.73 -1.22 -7.67
C TRP A 42 6.50 -1.27 -6.35
N LEU A 43 5.90 -1.83 -5.29
CA LEU A 43 6.55 -2.01 -3.99
C LEU A 43 7.80 -2.88 -4.11
N ALA A 44 7.73 -4.00 -4.83
CA ALA A 44 8.91 -4.83 -5.10
C ALA A 44 9.98 -4.06 -5.89
N TYR A 45 9.57 -3.23 -6.86
CA TYR A 45 10.47 -2.44 -7.68
C TYR A 45 11.22 -1.34 -6.90
N ILE A 46 10.59 -0.71 -5.91
CA ILE A 46 11.25 0.27 -5.04
C ILE A 46 12.11 -0.35 -3.92
N GLY A 47 12.11 -1.68 -3.80
CA GLY A 47 12.88 -2.43 -2.80
C GLY A 47 12.05 -2.96 -1.61
N GLU A 48 10.77 -2.58 -1.51
CA GLU A 48 9.84 -2.95 -0.43
C GLU A 48 9.26 -4.35 -0.64
N THR A 49 10.14 -5.34 -0.75
CA THR A 49 9.79 -6.72 -1.12
C THR A 49 8.93 -7.42 -0.05
N GLU A 50 9.14 -7.11 1.23
CA GLU A 50 8.32 -7.65 2.31
C GLU A 50 6.89 -7.09 2.29
N ILE A 51 6.75 -5.78 2.08
CA ILE A 51 5.45 -5.12 1.96
C ILE A 51 4.73 -5.63 0.70
N SER A 52 5.44 -5.75 -0.42
CA SER A 52 4.91 -6.30 -1.67
C SER A 52 4.23 -7.66 -1.47
N LYS A 53 4.89 -8.60 -0.76
CA LYS A 53 4.31 -9.91 -0.46
C LYS A 53 3.07 -9.82 0.41
N LYS A 54 3.10 -9.02 1.48
CA LYS A 54 1.94 -8.82 2.36
C LYS A 54 0.75 -8.22 1.62
N VAL A 55 1.00 -7.28 0.70
CA VAL A 55 -0.03 -6.68 -0.15
C VAL A 55 -0.61 -7.71 -1.12
N GLU A 56 0.22 -8.57 -1.70
CA GLU A 56 -0.23 -9.68 -2.55
C GLU A 56 -1.14 -10.65 -1.78
N GLU A 57 -0.77 -11.00 -0.55
CA GLU A 57 -1.60 -11.84 0.34
C GLU A 57 -2.91 -11.14 0.70
N LEU A 58 -2.85 -9.85 1.03
CA LEU A 58 -4.04 -9.04 1.34
C LEU A 58 -5.03 -9.04 0.17
N ARG A 59 -4.53 -8.88 -1.06
CA ARG A 59 -5.35 -8.86 -2.28
C ARG A 59 -6.11 -10.16 -2.51
N LYS A 60 -5.56 -11.30 -2.07
CA LYS A 60 -6.19 -12.62 -2.18
C LYS A 60 -7.35 -12.82 -1.21
N ILE A 61 -7.45 -11.98 -0.17
CA ILE A 61 -8.51 -12.05 0.83
C ILE A 61 -9.71 -11.23 0.36
N LEU A 62 -10.89 -11.82 0.45
CA LEU A 62 -12.16 -11.14 0.18
C LEU A 62 -12.56 -10.27 1.37
N PHE A 63 -12.23 -8.98 1.27
CA PHE A 63 -12.68 -7.95 2.20
C PHE A 63 -13.74 -7.04 1.57
N ILE A 64 -14.56 -6.40 2.42
CA ILE A 64 -15.28 -5.20 2.02
C ILE A 64 -14.29 -4.05 1.83
N GLU A 65 -14.61 -3.10 0.96
CA GLU A 65 -13.70 -2.02 0.54
C GLU A 65 -13.09 -1.22 1.70
N GLU A 66 -13.89 -0.90 2.71
CA GLU A 66 -13.41 -0.15 3.88
C GLU A 66 -12.38 -0.96 4.69
N GLU A 67 -12.64 -2.25 4.92
CA GLU A 67 -11.71 -3.14 5.63
C GLU A 67 -10.46 -3.39 4.80
N GLN A 68 -10.62 -3.56 3.49
CA GLN A 68 -9.50 -3.76 2.57
C GLN A 68 -8.52 -2.58 2.63
N LEU A 69 -9.03 -1.35 2.67
CA LEU A 69 -8.20 -0.16 2.80
C LEU A 69 -7.53 -0.06 4.17
N LYS A 70 -8.25 -0.34 5.26
CA LYS A 70 -7.69 -0.33 6.62
C LYS A 70 -6.53 -1.32 6.75
N GLN A 71 -6.72 -2.55 6.29
CA GLN A 71 -5.70 -3.58 6.30
C GLN A 71 -4.52 -3.21 5.37
N PHE A 72 -4.81 -2.61 4.22
CA PHE A 72 -3.76 -2.13 3.31
C PHE A 72 -2.88 -1.08 3.98
N ILE A 73 -3.47 -0.07 4.63
CA ILE A 73 -2.72 0.96 5.36
C ILE A 73 -1.88 0.31 6.48
N GLN A 74 -2.43 -0.65 7.23
CA GLN A 74 -1.68 -1.39 8.26
C GLN A 74 -0.46 -2.14 7.69
N VAL A 75 -0.60 -2.73 6.50
CA VAL A 75 0.52 -3.42 5.82
C VAL A 75 1.61 -2.44 5.37
N LEU A 76 1.21 -1.25 4.91
CA LEU A 76 2.15 -0.20 4.48
C LEU A 76 2.87 0.47 5.65
N GLN A 77 2.24 0.53 6.83
CA GLN A 77 2.92 1.02 8.01
C GLN A 77 4.02 0.01 8.41
N PRO A 78 5.25 0.49 8.70
CA PRO A 78 6.21 -0.39 9.34
C PRO A 78 5.57 -0.93 10.62
N PRO A 79 5.88 -2.17 11.04
CA PRO A 79 5.54 -2.59 12.38
C PRO A 79 6.20 -1.57 13.29
N GLU A 80 5.42 -0.66 13.90
CA GLU A 80 5.88 0.01 15.09
C GLU A 80 6.36 -1.12 15.97
N THR A 81 7.66 -1.13 16.22
CA THR A 81 8.25 -1.87 17.33
C THR A 81 7.30 -1.57 18.48
N SER A 82 6.45 -2.53 18.83
CA SER A 82 5.78 -2.53 20.12
C SER A 82 6.94 -2.58 21.10
N ALA A 83 7.41 -1.39 21.47
CA ALA A 83 8.26 -1.16 22.60
C ALA A 83 7.38 -1.43 23.82
N THR A 84 7.14 -2.71 24.07
CA THR A 84 6.80 -3.22 25.39
C THR A 84 7.97 -4.09 25.80
N GLU A 85 8.47 -3.79 27.01
CA GLU A 85 9.48 -4.50 27.81
C GLU A 85 10.93 -4.08 27.48
N THR A 86 11.66 -3.40 28.37
CA THR A 86 11.79 -3.55 29.83
C THR A 86 12.18 -2.25 30.52
#